data_AF-A0A1Z5TQB4-F1
#
_entry.id   AF-A0A1Z5TQB4-F1
#
_cell.length_a   1.000
_cell.length_b   1.000
_cell.length_c   1.000
_cell.angle_alpha   90.00
_cell.angle_beta   90.00
_cell.angle_gamma   90.00
#
_symmetry.space_group_name_H-M   'P 1'
#
loop_
_entity.id
_entity.type
_entity.pdbx_description
1 polymer ?
#
loop_
_entity_poly.entity_id
_entity_poly.type
_entity_poly.pdbx_seq_one_letter_code
_entity_poly.pdbx_strand_id
1 'polypeptide(L)'
;MASSLRTAMPRTTLRNLTRHLPYTQSIRQQRRWATNLQAPDSADPKLRQIDVGALEIQKTTTPKPIVPHDQLVFGRTFTDHMMSLEWTAGEGWLPPRITPYQNLSLDPATCVLHYAFEAFEGMKAYKDKDNNVRLFRPDMNMKRMNKSAARIALPTFEGDKFIELLKEFCRMEERFIPSTKGYSLYIRPNIIGTQRTLGVGPPGSALLYTIASPVGPYYPTGFKAISLEATTYAVRAWPGGVGASKLGANYAPCIVPQMQAAGRGFHQNLWLFEDIDPETGKQEDFVTEVGTMNLFACLVGRDGVKELVTAPLDGTILEGVVRDSILGLAKERLVPEGWKVSERRFHMRELAEAASEGRLLEVFGSGTAAVVSPVRSIGYQGNLIGCGLPDGVEVGEITKRMKDWIEGIQYGEEEHPWSVKV
;
A
#
# COMPACT_ATOMS: atom_id res chain seq x y z
N MET A 1 58.96 -24.30 -69.45
CA MET A 1 58.14 -23.85 -68.31
C MET A 1 58.99 -22.88 -67.48
N ALA A 2 59.20 -21.64 -67.97
CA ALA A 2 58.41 -20.43 -67.69
C ALA A 2 58.46 -20.09 -66.17
N SER A 3 59.40 -19.27 -65.65
CA SER A 3 59.63 -17.80 -65.81
C SER A 3 58.36 -17.01 -65.48
N SER A 4 58.29 -15.98 -64.61
CA SER A 4 59.14 -14.80 -64.33
C SER A 4 58.54 -14.12 -63.07
N LEU A 5 59.25 -13.51 -62.11
CA LEU A 5 59.94 -12.20 -62.07
C LEU A 5 59.20 -10.98 -62.67
N ARG A 6 59.07 -9.96 -61.81
CA ARG A 6 59.09 -8.49 -62.04
C ARG A 6 57.78 -7.70 -62.22
N THR A 7 57.64 -6.74 -61.28
CA THR A 7 57.26 -5.30 -61.41
C THR A 7 55.95 -4.89 -62.09
N ALA A 8 55.09 -4.14 -61.37
CA ALA A 8 54.90 -2.69 -61.54
C ALA A 8 53.63 -2.20 -60.78
N MET A 9 53.73 -1.05 -60.10
CA MET A 9 52.57 -0.28 -59.63
C MET A 9 51.86 0.43 -60.80
N PRO A 10 50.62 0.91 -60.63
CA PRO A 10 50.50 2.35 -60.41
C PRO A 10 49.47 2.77 -59.34
N ARG A 11 49.74 3.97 -58.83
CA ARG A 11 49.05 4.76 -57.81
C ARG A 11 47.53 4.90 -58.05
N THR A 12 46.75 4.76 -56.98
CA THR A 12 45.57 5.60 -56.75
C THR A 12 45.51 6.05 -55.29
N THR A 13 45.24 7.34 -55.14
CA THR A 13 45.29 8.15 -53.92
C THR A 13 44.24 7.73 -52.89
N LEU A 14 44.67 7.27 -51.70
CA LEU A 14 43.82 7.25 -50.52
C LEU A 14 43.80 8.66 -49.91
N ARG A 15 42.77 9.43 -50.27
CA ARG A 15 42.35 10.59 -49.47
C ARG A 15 41.88 10.09 -48.11
N ASN A 16 42.48 10.61 -47.05
CA ASN A 16 41.91 10.62 -45.72
C ASN A 16 40.51 11.22 -45.76
N LEU A 17 39.50 10.39 -45.53
CA LEU A 17 38.19 10.82 -45.08
C LEU A 17 37.95 10.14 -43.73
N THR A 18 38.30 10.85 -42.68
CA THR A 18 37.77 10.67 -41.33
C THR A 18 36.25 10.80 -41.40
N ARG A 19 35.55 9.70 -41.68
CA ARG A 19 34.13 9.58 -41.38
C ARG A 19 34.01 9.26 -39.90
N HIS A 20 33.71 10.28 -39.10
CA HIS A 20 33.09 10.10 -37.81
C HIS A 20 31.82 9.27 -38.01
N LEU A 21 31.88 8.00 -37.61
CA LEU A 21 30.70 7.20 -37.36
C LEU A 21 30.00 7.80 -36.13
N PRO A 22 28.72 8.21 -36.21
CA PRO A 22 28.00 8.65 -35.03
C PRO A 22 27.84 7.44 -34.11
N TYR A 23 28.40 7.56 -32.91
CA TYR A 23 28.19 6.63 -31.82
C TYR A 23 26.68 6.47 -31.63
N THR A 24 26.23 5.24 -31.83
CA THR A 24 24.85 4.79 -31.75
C THR A 24 24.15 5.35 -30.51
N GLN A 25 23.18 6.26 -30.72
CA GLN A 25 22.12 6.50 -29.75
C GLN A 25 21.27 5.23 -29.69
N SER A 26 21.52 4.43 -28.67
CA SER A 26 20.76 3.22 -28.39
C SER A 26 20.55 3.18 -26.87
N ILE A 27 19.27 3.02 -26.50
CA ILE A 27 18.72 2.78 -25.15
C ILE A 27 18.37 4.03 -24.34
N ARG A 28 17.14 4.52 -24.54
CA ARG A 28 16.10 4.65 -23.49
C ARG A 28 14.76 5.09 -24.11
N GLN A 29 14.22 4.26 -25.00
CA GLN A 29 12.76 4.14 -25.03
C GLN A 29 12.42 3.26 -23.82
N GLN A 30 11.98 3.88 -22.72
CA GLN A 30 11.18 3.17 -21.75
C GLN A 30 9.95 2.65 -22.50
N ARG A 31 10.02 1.43 -23.00
CA ARG A 31 8.82 0.68 -23.36
C ARG A 31 8.03 0.59 -22.07
N ARG A 32 7.02 1.45 -21.92
CA ARG A 32 5.88 1.17 -21.05
C ARG A 32 5.25 -0.07 -21.65
N TRP A 33 5.74 -1.24 -21.27
CA TRP A 33 4.97 -2.46 -21.36
C TRP A 33 3.82 -2.24 -20.37
N ALA A 34 2.73 -1.65 -20.86
CA ALA A 34 1.43 -1.92 -20.26
C ALA A 34 1.22 -3.42 -20.51
N THR A 35 1.76 -4.25 -19.64
CA THR A 35 1.36 -5.65 -19.57
C THR A 35 -0.10 -5.59 -19.18
N ASN A 36 -1.00 -5.83 -20.15
CA ASN A 36 -2.40 -6.06 -19.87
C ASN A 36 -2.45 -7.30 -18.95
N LEU A 37 -2.40 -7.07 -17.64
CA LEU A 37 -2.58 -8.10 -16.63
C LEU A 37 -3.98 -8.65 -16.82
N GLN A 38 -4.06 -9.84 -17.41
CA GLN A 38 -5.30 -10.54 -17.70
C GLN A 38 -5.49 -11.60 -16.62
N ALA A 39 -6.41 -11.32 -15.71
CA ALA A 39 -6.89 -12.29 -14.73
C ALA A 39 -7.64 -13.44 -15.44
N PRO A 40 -7.84 -14.62 -14.81
CA PRO A 40 -8.49 -15.77 -15.47
C PRO A 40 -9.87 -15.45 -16.08
N ASP A 41 -10.56 -14.48 -15.48
CA ASP A 41 -11.86 -13.93 -15.84
C ASP A 41 -11.79 -12.81 -16.90
N SER A 42 -10.61 -12.40 -17.38
CA SER A 42 -10.50 -11.27 -18.32
C SER A 42 -11.09 -11.56 -19.70
N ALA A 43 -11.30 -12.84 -20.04
CA ALA A 43 -11.88 -13.25 -21.31
C ALA A 43 -13.43 -13.27 -21.29
N ASP A 44 -14.05 -13.36 -20.11
CA ASP A 44 -15.51 -13.40 -19.96
C ASP A 44 -15.97 -12.49 -18.80
N PRO A 45 -16.58 -11.33 -19.09
CA PRO A 45 -17.12 -10.43 -18.07
C PRO A 45 -18.12 -11.07 -17.12
N LYS A 46 -18.80 -12.17 -17.51
CA LYS A 46 -19.72 -12.89 -16.62
C LYS A 46 -19.02 -13.45 -15.39
N LEU A 47 -17.74 -13.84 -15.51
CA LEU A 47 -16.96 -14.40 -14.41
C LEU A 47 -16.64 -13.38 -13.30
N ARG A 48 -16.93 -12.09 -13.52
CA ARG A 48 -16.77 -10.99 -12.57
C ARG A 48 -18.05 -10.60 -11.85
N GLN A 49 -19.20 -11.07 -12.35
CA GLN A 49 -20.51 -10.59 -11.91
C GLN A 49 -20.78 -11.05 -10.48
N ILE A 50 -21.26 -10.12 -9.64
CA ILE A 50 -21.74 -10.44 -8.30
C ILE A 50 -23.26 -10.22 -8.27
N ASP A 51 -24.00 -11.29 -8.01
CA ASP A 51 -25.44 -11.18 -7.74
C ASP A 51 -25.68 -10.80 -6.27
N VAL A 52 -25.82 -9.50 -6.01
CA VAL A 52 -26.15 -8.95 -4.69
C VAL A 52 -27.54 -9.40 -4.22
N GLY A 53 -28.47 -9.62 -5.15
CA GLY A 53 -29.84 -10.06 -4.84
C GLY A 53 -29.91 -11.51 -4.35
N ALA A 54 -28.89 -12.31 -4.65
CA ALA A 54 -28.73 -13.68 -4.18
C ALA A 54 -28.04 -13.78 -2.81
N LEU A 55 -27.82 -12.66 -2.10
CA LEU A 55 -27.20 -12.65 -0.77
C LEU A 55 -28.01 -13.50 0.22
N GLU A 56 -27.36 -14.54 0.73
CA GLU A 56 -27.89 -15.36 1.82
C GLU A 56 -27.34 -14.90 3.18
N ILE A 57 -28.21 -14.79 4.18
CA ILE A 57 -27.82 -14.36 5.53
C ILE A 57 -28.23 -15.41 6.54
N GLN A 58 -27.25 -15.94 7.27
CA GLN A 58 -27.44 -16.77 8.45
C GLN A 58 -26.93 -16.01 9.68
N LYS A 59 -27.85 -15.62 10.56
CA LYS A 59 -27.52 -14.91 11.80
C LYS A 59 -26.96 -15.87 12.86
N THR A 60 -26.01 -15.40 13.65
CA THR A 60 -25.53 -16.11 14.84
C THR A 60 -26.65 -16.25 15.87
N THR A 61 -26.69 -17.40 16.54
CA THR A 61 -27.56 -17.63 17.71
C THR A 61 -26.83 -17.41 19.03
N THR A 62 -25.52 -17.20 18.98
CA THR A 62 -24.62 -17.04 20.15
C THR A 62 -23.75 -15.78 19.98
N PRO A 63 -24.35 -14.58 19.97
CA PRO A 63 -23.62 -13.32 19.80
C PRO A 63 -22.56 -13.12 20.89
N LYS A 64 -21.38 -12.65 20.48
CA LYS A 64 -20.24 -12.42 21.37
C LYS A 64 -20.48 -11.23 22.33
N PRO A 65 -19.87 -11.20 23.52
CA PRO A 65 -19.85 -9.98 24.33
C PRO A 65 -19.04 -8.88 23.62
N ILE A 66 -19.44 -7.61 23.83
CA ILE A 66 -18.68 -6.46 23.34
C ILE A 66 -17.47 -6.24 24.25
N VAL A 67 -16.30 -6.13 23.66
CA VAL A 67 -15.06 -5.82 24.39
C VAL A 67 -15.00 -4.31 24.66
N PRO A 68 -14.71 -3.88 25.90
CA PRO A 68 -14.51 -2.46 26.24
C PRO A 68 -13.43 -1.79 25.37
N HIS A 69 -13.60 -0.50 25.08
CA HIS A 69 -12.73 0.25 24.16
C HIS A 69 -11.25 0.25 24.58
N ASP A 70 -10.98 0.40 25.88
CA ASP A 70 -9.64 0.40 26.47
C ASP A 70 -8.94 -0.97 26.43
N GLN A 71 -9.66 -2.04 26.08
CA GLN A 71 -9.14 -3.40 25.92
C GLN A 71 -9.03 -3.82 24.45
N LEU A 72 -9.41 -2.97 23.49
CA LEU A 72 -9.33 -3.28 22.08
C LEU A 72 -7.87 -3.33 21.63
N VAL A 73 -7.46 -4.49 21.11
CA VAL A 73 -6.16 -4.69 20.45
C VAL A 73 -6.41 -4.95 18.96
N PHE A 74 -5.69 -4.22 18.11
CA PHE A 74 -5.83 -4.29 16.66
C PHE A 74 -5.79 -5.74 16.15
N GLY A 75 -6.89 -6.19 15.51
CA GLY A 75 -6.97 -7.50 14.87
C GLY A 75 -7.00 -8.71 15.81
N ARG A 76 -7.39 -8.54 17.09
CA ARG A 76 -7.49 -9.64 18.07
C ARG A 76 -8.91 -10.08 18.38
N THR A 77 -9.86 -9.14 18.34
CA THR A 77 -11.29 -9.42 18.56
C THR A 77 -12.03 -9.30 17.24
N PHE A 78 -12.92 -10.25 16.92
CA PHE A 78 -13.66 -10.27 15.66
C PHE A 78 -15.17 -10.25 15.88
N THR A 79 -15.87 -9.67 14.90
CA THR A 79 -17.34 -9.55 14.82
C THR A 79 -18.08 -10.90 14.84
N ASP A 80 -19.40 -10.87 14.94
CA ASP A 80 -20.21 -12.07 15.06
C ASP A 80 -20.25 -12.90 13.77
N HIS A 81 -20.14 -12.26 12.62
CA HIS A 81 -20.25 -12.89 11.31
C HIS A 81 -19.04 -12.59 10.43
N MET A 82 -18.97 -13.32 9.33
CA MET A 82 -18.10 -13.07 8.20
C MET A 82 -18.91 -13.12 6.90
N MET A 83 -18.45 -12.40 5.89
CA MET A 83 -19.01 -12.44 4.54
C MET A 83 -18.11 -13.28 3.63
N SER A 84 -18.65 -14.07 2.72
CA SER A 84 -17.88 -14.92 1.80
C SER A 84 -18.56 -15.09 0.45
N LEU A 85 -17.76 -15.10 -0.61
CA LEU A 85 -18.12 -15.40 -1.99
C LEU A 85 -17.12 -16.42 -2.51
N GLU A 86 -17.62 -17.54 -3.03
CA GLU A 86 -16.79 -18.53 -3.72
C GLU A 86 -16.75 -18.23 -5.22
N TRP A 87 -15.66 -18.61 -5.88
CA TRP A 87 -15.50 -18.47 -7.31
C TRP A 87 -14.97 -19.75 -7.92
N THR A 88 -15.49 -20.11 -9.10
CA THR A 88 -14.92 -21.18 -9.94
C THR A 88 -14.73 -20.69 -11.38
N ALA A 89 -13.76 -21.25 -12.08
CA ALA A 89 -13.52 -20.93 -13.49
C ALA A 89 -14.69 -21.31 -14.40
N GLY A 90 -15.56 -22.23 -13.98
CA GLY A 90 -16.73 -22.66 -14.75
C GLY A 90 -17.97 -21.79 -14.56
N GLU A 91 -18.19 -21.25 -13.35
CA GLU A 91 -19.44 -20.59 -12.97
C GLU A 91 -19.28 -19.10 -12.65
N GLY A 92 -18.05 -18.63 -12.40
CA GLY A 92 -17.82 -17.28 -11.89
C GLY A 92 -18.05 -17.21 -10.38
N TRP A 93 -18.49 -16.05 -9.89
CA TRP A 93 -18.82 -15.87 -8.48
C TRP A 93 -20.16 -16.52 -8.14
N LEU A 94 -20.15 -17.34 -7.10
CA LEU A 94 -21.32 -17.98 -6.52
C LEU A 94 -22.05 -17.01 -5.58
N PRO A 95 -23.32 -17.31 -5.19
CA PRO A 95 -24.10 -16.45 -4.32
C PRO A 95 -23.35 -16.01 -3.05
N PRO A 96 -23.32 -14.71 -2.72
CA PRO A 96 -22.67 -14.21 -1.52
C PRO A 96 -23.38 -14.73 -0.28
N ARG A 97 -22.61 -15.00 0.77
CA ARG A 97 -23.14 -15.45 2.06
C ARG A 97 -22.59 -14.60 3.18
N ILE A 98 -23.45 -14.26 4.13
CA ILE A 98 -23.08 -13.73 5.44
C ILE A 98 -23.45 -14.80 6.47
N THR A 99 -22.46 -15.35 7.15
CA THR A 99 -22.64 -16.49 8.07
C THR A 99 -21.93 -16.22 9.40
N PRO A 100 -22.28 -16.94 10.49
CA PRO A 100 -21.57 -16.80 11.76
C PRO A 100 -20.06 -16.99 11.56
N TYR A 101 -19.26 -16.20 12.26
CA TYR A 101 -17.80 -16.24 12.15
C TYR A 101 -17.29 -17.64 12.45
N GLN A 102 -16.51 -18.21 11.54
CA GLN A 102 -16.04 -19.59 11.61
C GLN A 102 -14.64 -19.76 10.99
N ASN A 103 -14.03 -20.91 11.25
CA ASN A 103 -12.77 -21.28 10.62
C ASN A 103 -12.99 -21.63 9.15
N LEU A 104 -12.00 -21.35 8.31
CA LEU A 104 -11.95 -21.85 6.94
C LEU A 104 -11.53 -23.32 6.93
N SER A 105 -12.33 -24.18 6.29
CA SER A 105 -12.00 -25.59 6.07
C SER A 105 -11.38 -25.78 4.68
N LEU A 106 -10.05 -25.82 4.61
CA LEU A 106 -9.30 -25.95 3.36
C LEU A 106 -8.64 -27.33 3.24
N ASP A 107 -8.59 -27.84 2.02
CA ASP A 107 -7.80 -29.04 1.71
C ASP A 107 -6.31 -28.72 1.91
N PRO A 108 -5.49 -29.62 2.48
CA PRO A 108 -4.06 -29.37 2.64
C PRO A 108 -3.32 -29.06 1.33
N ALA A 109 -3.84 -29.49 0.17
CA ALA A 109 -3.29 -29.18 -1.15
C ALA A 109 -3.79 -27.85 -1.74
N THR A 110 -4.56 -27.05 -0.99
CA THR A 110 -5.07 -25.76 -1.45
C THR A 110 -3.94 -24.76 -1.70
N CYS A 111 -3.85 -24.22 -2.92
CA CYS A 111 -2.68 -23.53 -3.45
C CYS A 111 -2.24 -22.28 -2.66
N VAL A 112 -3.14 -21.59 -1.94
CA VAL A 112 -2.75 -20.47 -1.07
C VAL A 112 -1.75 -20.89 0.02
N LEU A 113 -1.86 -22.12 0.54
CA LEU A 113 -1.02 -22.66 1.60
C LEU A 113 0.43 -22.92 1.14
N HIS A 114 0.66 -23.00 -0.18
CA HIS A 114 1.93 -23.38 -0.77
C HIS A 114 2.60 -22.24 -1.53
N TYR A 115 1.82 -21.44 -2.25
CA TYR A 115 2.33 -20.47 -3.23
C TYR A 115 1.80 -19.05 -3.02
N ALA A 116 1.16 -18.76 -1.88
CA ALA A 116 0.70 -17.42 -1.50
C ALA A 116 -0.16 -16.74 -2.57
N PHE A 117 -1.07 -17.51 -3.20
CA PHE A 117 -2.16 -16.97 -4.00
C PHE A 117 -3.16 -16.25 -3.11
N GLU A 118 -2.76 -15.11 -2.55
CA GLU A 118 -3.56 -14.31 -1.64
C GLU A 118 -3.31 -12.81 -1.76
N ALA A 119 -4.39 -12.05 -1.69
CA ALA A 119 -4.38 -10.61 -1.53
C ALA A 119 -5.39 -10.19 -0.47
N PHE A 120 -5.18 -9.04 0.15
CA PHE A 120 -6.09 -8.52 1.16
C PHE A 120 -6.25 -7.02 1.05
N GLU A 121 -7.31 -6.52 1.67
CA GLU A 121 -7.58 -5.10 1.82
C GLU A 121 -7.72 -4.69 3.29
N GLY A 122 -7.70 -3.37 3.50
CA GLY A 122 -7.87 -2.78 4.82
C GLY A 122 -8.55 -1.44 4.73
N MET A 123 -9.79 -1.38 5.22
CA MET A 123 -10.58 -0.16 5.35
C MET A 123 -11.25 -0.12 6.72
N LYS A 124 -11.97 0.95 7.01
CA LYS A 124 -12.63 1.16 8.29
C LYS A 124 -14.05 1.67 8.08
N ALA A 125 -14.95 1.24 8.96
CA ALA A 125 -16.24 1.86 9.18
C ALA A 125 -16.21 2.71 10.45
N TYR A 126 -16.86 3.87 10.37
CA TYR A 126 -16.94 4.87 11.43
C TYR A 126 -18.40 5.19 11.71
N LYS A 127 -18.71 5.65 12.93
CA LYS A 127 -19.99 6.28 13.25
C LYS A 127 -19.81 7.79 13.28
N ASP A 128 -20.68 8.52 12.61
CA ASP A 128 -20.75 9.97 12.76
C ASP A 128 -21.46 10.37 14.06
N LYS A 129 -21.55 11.69 14.31
CA LYS A 129 -22.21 12.26 15.49
C LYS A 129 -23.70 11.90 15.60
N ASP A 130 -24.33 11.52 14.49
CA ASP A 130 -25.75 11.14 14.39
C ASP A 130 -25.90 9.59 14.40
N ASN A 131 -24.83 8.85 14.72
CA ASN A 131 -24.70 7.40 14.70
C ASN A 131 -24.84 6.73 13.33
N ASN A 132 -24.80 7.47 12.21
CA ASN A 132 -24.80 6.84 10.89
C ASN A 132 -23.44 6.19 10.62
N VAL A 133 -23.47 4.98 10.06
CA VAL A 133 -22.26 4.25 9.67
C VAL A 133 -21.73 4.78 8.33
N ARG A 134 -20.41 4.97 8.24
CA ARG A 134 -19.71 5.51 7.08
C ARG A 134 -18.47 4.71 6.73
N LEU A 135 -18.20 4.55 5.43
CA LEU A 135 -16.99 3.97 4.88
C LEU A 135 -16.14 5.09 4.25
N PHE A 136 -14.83 5.01 4.42
CA PHE A 136 -13.90 5.98 3.82
C PHE A 136 -13.27 5.43 2.54
N ARG A 137 -13.61 6.05 1.39
CA ARG A 137 -13.11 5.72 0.04
C ARG A 137 -13.08 4.21 -0.29
N PRO A 138 -14.17 3.46 -0.03
CA PRO A 138 -14.17 2.01 -0.26
C PRO A 138 -13.93 1.65 -1.74
N ASP A 139 -14.29 2.53 -2.68
CA ASP A 139 -14.04 2.36 -4.11
C ASP A 139 -12.54 2.21 -4.43
N MET A 140 -11.68 2.97 -3.74
CA MET A 140 -10.24 2.91 -3.93
C MET A 140 -9.65 1.60 -3.39
N ASN A 141 -10.21 1.08 -2.28
CA ASN A 141 -9.85 -0.24 -1.79
C ASN A 141 -10.25 -1.33 -2.80
N MET A 142 -11.44 -1.27 -3.40
CA MET A 142 -11.89 -2.25 -4.40
C MET A 142 -11.01 -2.23 -5.65
N LYS A 143 -10.67 -1.05 -6.15
CA LYS A 143 -9.74 -0.88 -7.28
C LYS A 143 -8.39 -1.53 -7.00
N ARG A 144 -7.81 -1.31 -5.81
CA ARG A 144 -6.51 -1.87 -5.41
C ARG A 144 -6.59 -3.38 -5.15
N MET A 145 -7.71 -3.89 -4.63
CA MET A 145 -7.94 -5.31 -4.46
C MET A 145 -7.96 -6.04 -5.80
N ASN A 146 -8.72 -5.53 -6.77
CA ASN A 146 -8.77 -6.08 -8.14
C ASN A 146 -7.39 -6.04 -8.82
N LYS A 147 -6.64 -4.93 -8.68
CA LYS A 147 -5.25 -4.83 -9.18
C LYS A 147 -4.33 -5.88 -8.54
N SER A 148 -4.51 -6.15 -7.25
CA SER A 148 -3.73 -7.15 -6.51
C SER A 148 -4.09 -8.58 -6.93
N ALA A 149 -5.39 -8.89 -7.02
CA ALA A 149 -5.89 -10.18 -7.48
C ALA A 149 -5.39 -10.50 -8.91
N ALA A 150 -5.54 -9.56 -9.84
CA ALA A 150 -5.09 -9.71 -11.22
C ALA A 150 -3.57 -9.95 -11.33
N ARG A 151 -2.77 -9.36 -10.43
CA ARG A 151 -1.31 -9.53 -10.44
C ARG A 151 -0.87 -10.98 -10.17
N ILE A 152 -1.68 -11.75 -9.45
CA ILE A 152 -1.41 -13.15 -9.11
C ILE A 152 -2.43 -14.11 -9.74
N ALA A 153 -3.07 -13.70 -10.83
CA ALA A 153 -4.04 -14.50 -11.57
C ALA A 153 -5.20 -15.04 -10.70
N LEU A 154 -5.63 -14.29 -9.69
CA LEU A 154 -6.91 -14.51 -9.01
C LEU A 154 -8.02 -13.75 -9.75
N PRO A 155 -9.29 -14.21 -9.65
CA PRO A 155 -10.41 -13.55 -10.31
C PRO A 155 -10.63 -12.13 -9.78
N THR A 156 -11.06 -11.24 -10.67
CA THR A 156 -11.55 -9.90 -10.27
C THR A 156 -13.06 -9.90 -10.07
N PHE A 157 -13.60 -8.79 -9.55
CA PHE A 157 -15.02 -8.66 -9.23
C PHE A 157 -15.54 -7.23 -9.43
N GLU A 158 -16.86 -7.08 -9.50
CA GLU A 158 -17.54 -5.78 -9.55
C GLU A 158 -17.42 -5.03 -8.21
N GLY A 159 -16.50 -4.07 -8.15
CA GLY A 159 -16.19 -3.32 -6.92
C GLY A 159 -17.41 -2.65 -6.29
N ASP A 160 -18.27 -2.02 -7.09
CA ASP A 160 -19.47 -1.34 -6.58
C ASP A 160 -20.48 -2.32 -5.97
N LYS A 161 -20.62 -3.52 -6.56
CA LYS A 161 -21.47 -4.60 -6.02
C LYS A 161 -20.91 -5.18 -4.74
N PHE A 162 -19.59 -5.33 -4.65
CA PHE A 162 -18.98 -5.72 -3.38
C PHE A 162 -19.13 -4.64 -2.30
N ILE A 163 -19.13 -3.35 -2.66
CA ILE A 163 -19.42 -2.26 -1.72
C ILE A 163 -20.87 -2.32 -1.22
N GLU A 164 -21.84 -2.63 -2.08
CA GLU A 164 -23.24 -2.89 -1.66
C GLU A 164 -23.30 -4.02 -0.61
N LEU A 165 -22.58 -5.12 -0.83
CA LEU A 165 -22.49 -6.21 0.16
C LEU A 165 -21.78 -5.80 1.45
N LEU A 166 -20.69 -5.02 1.36
CA LEU A 166 -20.00 -4.49 2.54
C LEU A 166 -20.90 -3.59 3.39
N LYS A 167 -21.81 -2.84 2.76
CA LYS A 167 -22.79 -2.02 3.47
C LYS A 167 -23.75 -2.89 4.27
N GLU A 168 -24.32 -3.94 3.67
CA GLU A 168 -25.16 -4.91 4.39
C GLU A 168 -24.41 -5.58 5.54
N PHE A 169 -23.17 -6.00 5.31
CA PHE A 169 -22.31 -6.56 6.34
C PHE A 169 -22.07 -5.58 7.49
N CYS A 170 -21.77 -4.30 7.20
CA CYS A 170 -21.56 -3.27 8.22
C CYS A 170 -22.83 -2.94 9.02
N ARG A 171 -24.02 -2.94 8.38
CA ARG A 171 -25.30 -2.77 9.09
C ARG A 171 -25.54 -3.90 10.07
N MET A 172 -25.25 -5.12 9.66
CA MET A 172 -25.45 -6.27 10.53
C MET A 172 -24.45 -6.30 11.71
N GLU A 173 -23.23 -5.81 11.48
CA GLU A 173 -22.17 -5.71 12.50
C GLU A 173 -22.14 -4.36 13.23
N GLU A 174 -23.16 -3.51 13.07
CA GLU A 174 -23.17 -2.12 13.56
C GLU A 174 -22.89 -2.01 15.07
N ARG A 175 -23.33 -3.02 15.85
CA ARG A 175 -23.12 -3.06 17.31
C ARG A 175 -21.64 -3.12 17.71
N PHE A 176 -20.76 -3.57 16.80
CA PHE A 176 -19.31 -3.59 17.01
C PHE A 176 -18.62 -2.32 16.53
N ILE A 177 -19.32 -1.39 15.88
CA ILE A 177 -18.74 -0.12 15.41
C ILE A 177 -18.78 0.89 16.57
N PRO A 178 -17.63 1.26 17.14
CA PRO A 178 -17.59 2.22 18.24
C PRO A 178 -18.06 3.61 17.77
N SER A 179 -18.81 4.32 18.62
CA SER A 179 -19.19 5.72 18.40
C SER A 179 -18.15 6.72 18.91
N THR A 180 -17.17 6.25 19.70
CA THR A 180 -16.11 7.10 20.24
C THR A 180 -15.11 7.50 19.15
N LYS A 181 -14.84 8.79 19.00
CA LYS A 181 -13.81 9.29 18.08
C LYS A 181 -12.44 8.67 18.41
N GLY A 182 -11.71 8.30 17.36
CA GLY A 182 -10.45 7.54 17.45
C GLY A 182 -10.63 6.02 17.43
N TYR A 183 -11.87 5.54 17.46
CA TYR A 183 -12.21 4.13 17.33
C TYR A 183 -13.02 3.87 16.06
N SER A 184 -12.95 2.64 15.55
CA SER A 184 -13.60 2.26 14.29
C SER A 184 -13.78 0.75 14.23
N LEU A 185 -14.55 0.28 13.24
CA LEU A 185 -14.55 -1.13 12.86
C LEU A 185 -13.61 -1.32 11.68
N TYR A 186 -12.51 -2.05 11.87
CA TYR A 186 -11.60 -2.39 10.79
C TYR A 186 -12.18 -3.54 9.98
N ILE A 187 -12.27 -3.36 8.67
CA ILE A 187 -12.83 -4.30 7.71
C ILE A 187 -11.68 -4.89 6.88
N ARG A 188 -11.61 -6.22 6.84
CA ARG A 188 -10.55 -7.01 6.20
C ARG A 188 -11.14 -7.93 5.13
N PRO A 189 -11.32 -7.44 3.89
CA PRO A 189 -11.53 -8.30 2.74
C PRO A 189 -10.23 -9.06 2.42
N ASN A 190 -10.35 -10.32 2.03
CA ASN A 190 -9.25 -11.18 1.61
C ASN A 190 -9.73 -12.00 0.41
N ILE A 191 -8.85 -12.22 -0.56
CA ILE A 191 -9.08 -13.16 -1.65
C ILE A 191 -7.95 -14.19 -1.65
N ILE A 192 -8.31 -15.46 -1.69
CA ILE A 192 -7.36 -16.59 -1.69
C ILE A 192 -7.67 -17.56 -2.83
N GLY A 193 -6.63 -18.15 -3.42
CA GLY A 193 -6.76 -19.27 -4.34
C GLY A 193 -7.10 -20.55 -3.58
N THR A 194 -8.15 -21.26 -4.01
CA THR A 194 -8.66 -22.46 -3.32
C THR A 194 -8.42 -23.76 -4.09
N GLN A 195 -7.76 -23.69 -5.25
CA GLN A 195 -7.53 -24.87 -6.09
C GLN A 195 -6.68 -25.90 -5.34
N ARG A 196 -7.14 -27.16 -5.38
CA ARG A 196 -6.48 -28.31 -4.77
C ARG A 196 -5.41 -28.84 -5.72
N THR A 197 -4.19 -28.34 -5.61
CA THR A 197 -3.08 -28.69 -6.50
C THR A 197 -1.74 -28.28 -5.92
N LEU A 198 -0.72 -29.08 -6.18
CA LEU A 198 0.69 -28.70 -6.00
C LEU A 198 1.32 -28.22 -7.32
N GLY A 199 0.58 -28.28 -8.43
CA GLY A 199 1.00 -27.69 -9.69
C GLY A 199 0.89 -26.17 -9.64
N VAL A 200 1.96 -25.47 -10.02
CA VAL A 200 1.98 -24.00 -10.07
C VAL A 200 1.36 -23.51 -11.38
N GLY A 201 0.14 -22.99 -11.29
CA GLY A 201 -0.60 -22.42 -12.41
C GLY A 201 -1.75 -21.52 -11.93
N PRO A 202 -2.47 -20.85 -12.84
CA PRO A 202 -3.61 -20.00 -12.49
C PRO A 202 -4.68 -20.78 -11.72
N PRO A 203 -5.12 -20.31 -10.53
CA PRO A 203 -6.16 -21.00 -9.76
C PRO A 203 -7.50 -21.06 -10.50
N GLY A 204 -8.06 -22.26 -10.66
CA GLY A 204 -9.40 -22.51 -11.17
C GLY A 204 -10.52 -22.31 -10.15
N SER A 205 -10.18 -21.98 -8.90
CA SER A 205 -11.13 -21.65 -7.84
C SER A 205 -10.52 -20.65 -6.85
N ALA A 206 -11.37 -19.80 -6.27
CA ALA A 206 -10.98 -18.80 -5.27
C ALA A 206 -12.06 -18.60 -4.21
N LEU A 207 -11.69 -17.97 -3.10
CA LEU A 207 -12.60 -17.52 -2.05
C LEU A 207 -12.29 -16.06 -1.72
N LEU A 208 -13.29 -15.20 -1.86
CA LEU A 208 -13.28 -13.83 -1.37
C LEU A 208 -14.06 -13.79 -0.06
N TYR A 209 -13.43 -13.40 1.04
CA TYR A 209 -14.08 -13.33 2.34
C TYR A 209 -13.71 -12.07 3.12
N THR A 210 -14.64 -11.57 3.91
CA THR A 210 -14.47 -10.38 4.75
C THR A 210 -14.73 -10.72 6.20
N ILE A 211 -13.79 -10.31 7.05
CA ILE A 211 -13.92 -10.32 8.51
C ILE A 211 -13.77 -8.89 9.03
N ALA A 212 -14.34 -8.61 10.21
CA ALA A 212 -14.21 -7.31 10.83
C ALA A 212 -13.78 -7.41 12.29
N SER A 213 -13.11 -6.35 12.75
CA SER A 213 -12.50 -6.28 14.08
C SER A 213 -12.67 -4.86 14.63
N PRO A 214 -13.31 -4.65 15.80
CA PRO A 214 -13.33 -3.34 16.44
C PRO A 214 -11.90 -2.96 16.85
N VAL A 215 -11.50 -1.72 16.53
CA VAL A 215 -10.14 -1.23 16.78
C VAL A 215 -10.14 0.17 17.38
N GLY A 216 -9.18 0.40 18.28
CA GLY A 216 -8.80 1.72 18.76
C GLY A 216 -7.56 2.27 18.06
N PRO A 217 -6.80 3.16 18.72
CA PRO A 217 -5.50 3.63 18.24
C PRO A 217 -4.56 2.46 17.89
N TYR A 218 -3.79 2.63 16.81
CA TYR A 218 -2.97 1.53 16.27
C TYR A 218 -1.79 1.13 17.18
N TYR A 219 -1.10 2.11 17.76
CA TYR A 219 -0.02 1.85 18.70
C TYR A 219 -0.56 1.82 20.13
N PRO A 220 -0.07 0.90 21.00
CA PRO A 220 -0.43 0.89 22.42
C PRO A 220 -0.10 2.20 23.13
N THR A 221 0.89 2.94 22.64
CA THR A 221 1.30 4.25 23.13
C THR A 221 0.34 5.38 22.72
N GLY A 222 -0.65 5.08 21.88
CA GLY A 222 -1.60 6.05 21.31
C GLY A 222 -1.04 6.76 20.09
N PHE A 223 -1.50 7.99 19.87
CA PHE A 223 -1.00 8.86 18.80
C PHE A 223 0.30 9.54 19.23
N LYS A 224 1.36 8.74 19.38
CA LYS A 224 2.70 9.17 19.79
C LYS A 224 3.72 8.93 18.69
N ALA A 225 4.83 9.67 18.74
CA ALA A 225 5.86 9.58 17.72
C ALA A 225 6.62 8.24 17.80
N ILE A 226 6.85 7.64 16.63
CA ILE A 226 7.61 6.41 16.49
C ILE A 226 9.07 6.69 16.13
N SER A 227 9.95 5.74 16.46
CA SER A 227 11.34 5.71 16.00
C SER A 227 11.50 4.68 14.90
N LEU A 228 12.31 4.99 13.88
CA LEU A 228 12.51 4.14 12.71
C LEU A 228 13.95 3.67 12.59
N GLU A 229 14.13 2.46 12.06
CA GLU A 229 15.43 1.99 11.60
C GLU A 229 15.49 2.02 10.06
N ALA A 230 16.36 2.87 9.51
CA ALA A 230 16.65 2.86 8.08
C ALA A 230 17.39 1.57 7.71
N THR A 231 16.67 0.68 7.03
CA THR A 231 17.09 -0.70 6.77
C THR A 231 17.75 -0.80 5.41
N THR A 232 19.06 -1.10 5.40
CA THR A 232 19.89 -1.18 4.17
C THR A 232 20.16 -2.60 3.71
N TYR A 233 20.10 -3.60 4.59
CA TYR A 233 20.42 -5.00 4.26
C TYR A 233 19.22 -5.80 3.73
N ALA A 234 18.00 -5.31 3.92
CA ALA A 234 16.76 -5.96 3.50
C ALA A 234 15.94 -5.02 2.61
N VAL A 235 15.43 -5.57 1.50
CA VAL A 235 14.64 -4.85 0.52
C VAL A 235 13.18 -5.32 0.60
N ARG A 236 12.26 -4.39 0.83
CA ARG A 236 10.82 -4.68 0.90
C ARG A 236 10.23 -5.04 -0.47
N ALA A 237 10.65 -4.31 -1.50
CA ALA A 237 10.19 -4.47 -2.87
C ALA A 237 11.23 -3.92 -3.84
N TRP A 238 11.23 -4.42 -5.08
CA TRP A 238 12.17 -4.02 -6.13
C TRP A 238 11.45 -3.77 -7.46
N PRO A 239 12.03 -2.99 -8.39
CA PRO A 239 11.45 -2.73 -9.71
C PRO A 239 11.13 -4.03 -10.45
N GLY A 240 9.92 -4.13 -11.01
CA GLY A 240 9.41 -5.34 -11.68
C GLY A 240 8.84 -6.39 -10.72
N GLY A 241 8.99 -6.21 -9.41
CA GLY A 241 8.39 -7.06 -8.37
C GLY A 241 6.88 -6.85 -8.21
N VAL A 242 6.40 -7.06 -6.98
CA VAL A 242 4.96 -7.00 -6.63
C VAL A 242 4.66 -6.00 -5.51
N GLY A 243 5.59 -5.10 -5.19
CA GLY A 243 5.49 -4.18 -4.05
C GLY A 243 4.29 -3.23 -4.07
N ALA A 244 3.81 -2.88 -5.28
CA ALA A 244 2.61 -2.05 -5.48
C ALA A 244 1.28 -2.81 -5.35
N SER A 245 1.31 -4.14 -5.17
CA SER A 245 0.14 -4.98 -4.93
C SER A 245 0.05 -5.38 -3.45
N LYS A 246 -1.17 -5.51 -2.91
CA LYS A 246 -1.40 -5.82 -1.50
C LYS A 246 -1.47 -7.33 -1.24
N LEU A 247 -0.38 -8.01 -1.58
CA LEU A 247 -0.25 -9.48 -1.51
C LEU A 247 0.33 -9.91 -0.17
N GLY A 248 -0.10 -11.03 0.39
CA GLY A 248 0.45 -11.59 1.64
C GLY A 248 1.97 -11.80 1.58
N ALA A 249 2.48 -12.23 0.42
CA ALA A 249 3.89 -12.44 0.15
C ALA A 249 4.79 -11.20 0.36
N ASN A 250 4.24 -9.98 0.30
CA ASN A 250 4.99 -8.74 0.55
C ASN A 250 5.20 -8.43 2.04
N TYR A 251 4.51 -9.15 2.94
CA TYR A 251 4.50 -8.86 4.37
C TYR A 251 5.33 -9.87 5.16
N ALA A 252 5.21 -11.17 4.87
CA ALA A 252 5.92 -12.20 5.63
C ALA A 252 7.45 -12.03 5.68
N PRO A 253 8.15 -11.69 4.56
CA PRO A 253 9.59 -11.46 4.58
C PRO A 253 10.03 -10.23 5.41
N CYS A 254 9.11 -9.32 5.71
CA CYS A 254 9.39 -8.12 6.50
C CYS A 254 9.46 -8.38 8.01
N ILE A 255 9.01 -9.55 8.48
CA ILE A 255 8.89 -9.85 9.91
C ILE A 255 10.25 -9.95 10.60
N VAL A 256 11.23 -10.64 9.99
CA VAL A 256 12.57 -10.79 10.59
C VAL A 256 13.27 -9.44 10.71
N PRO A 257 13.31 -8.57 9.67
CA PRO A 257 13.85 -7.22 9.84
C PRO A 257 13.13 -6.39 10.91
N GLN A 258 11.81 -6.51 11.00
CA GLN A 258 11.02 -5.80 12.01
C GLN A 258 11.35 -6.27 13.44
N MET A 259 11.55 -7.58 13.64
CA MET A 259 12.00 -8.11 14.93
C MET A 259 13.40 -7.60 15.29
N GLN A 260 14.31 -7.52 14.31
CA GLN A 260 15.67 -7.03 14.53
C GLN A 260 15.70 -5.54 14.87
N ALA A 261 14.92 -4.72 14.16
CA ALA A 261 14.74 -3.31 14.47
C ALA A 261 14.17 -3.10 15.89
N ALA A 262 13.14 -3.87 16.26
CA ALA A 262 12.56 -3.86 17.59
C ALA A 262 13.57 -4.27 18.68
N GLY A 263 14.42 -5.27 18.41
CA GLY A 263 15.52 -5.66 19.30
C GLY A 263 16.55 -4.56 19.56
N ARG A 264 16.60 -3.53 18.69
CA ARG A 264 17.44 -2.34 18.85
C ARG A 264 16.67 -1.11 19.33
N GLY A 265 15.40 -1.27 19.75
CA GLY A 265 14.57 -0.20 20.30
C GLY A 265 13.86 0.67 19.26
N PHE A 266 13.84 0.27 17.99
CA PHE A 266 13.06 0.95 16.96
C PHE A 266 11.65 0.39 16.85
N HIS A 267 10.67 1.24 16.55
CA HIS A 267 9.28 0.83 16.44
C HIS A 267 8.97 0.20 15.07
N GLN A 268 9.58 0.68 14.00
CA GLN A 268 9.36 0.19 12.63
C GLN A 268 10.64 0.26 11.79
N ASN A 269 10.72 -0.54 10.73
CA ASN A 269 11.71 -0.31 9.67
C ASN A 269 11.29 0.89 8.80
N LEU A 270 12.24 1.73 8.44
CA LEU A 270 12.20 2.54 7.24
C LEU A 270 12.85 1.75 6.11
N TRP A 271 12.07 1.36 5.11
CA TRP A 271 12.53 0.60 3.97
C TRP A 271 13.28 1.51 3.00
N LEU A 272 14.51 1.12 2.70
CA LEU A 272 15.34 1.79 1.71
C LEU A 272 15.44 0.95 0.45
N PHE A 273 15.69 1.62 -0.68
CA PHE A 273 16.08 0.98 -1.92
C PHE A 273 17.35 1.67 -2.42
N GLU A 274 18.46 0.95 -2.39
CA GLU A 274 19.74 1.45 -2.89
C GLU A 274 19.73 1.41 -4.42
N ASP A 275 20.03 2.55 -5.05
CA ASP A 275 20.06 2.67 -6.51
C ASP A 275 20.95 3.86 -6.91
N ILE A 276 21.22 3.98 -8.21
CA ILE A 276 21.93 5.13 -8.77
C ILE A 276 20.93 6.26 -9.01
N ASP A 277 21.18 7.42 -8.39
CA ASP A 277 20.50 8.65 -8.69
C ASP A 277 20.80 9.08 -10.14
N PRO A 278 19.79 9.12 -11.03
CA PRO A 278 19.99 9.48 -12.42
C PRO A 278 20.44 10.93 -12.62
N GLU A 279 20.19 11.83 -11.66
CA GLU A 279 20.57 13.24 -11.76
C GLU A 279 22.03 13.46 -11.37
N THR A 280 22.49 12.79 -10.31
CA THR A 280 23.84 12.98 -9.77
C THR A 280 24.84 11.88 -10.15
N GLY A 281 24.36 10.74 -10.64
CA GLY A 281 25.17 9.55 -10.94
C GLY A 281 25.71 8.84 -9.70
N LYS A 282 25.26 9.20 -8.50
CA LYS A 282 25.73 8.63 -7.23
C LYS A 282 24.84 7.49 -6.78
N GLN A 283 25.42 6.54 -6.05
CA GLN A 283 24.67 5.51 -5.34
C GLN A 283 24.05 6.13 -4.09
N GLU A 284 22.74 5.97 -3.92
CA GLU A 284 21.97 6.58 -2.83
C GLU A 284 20.99 5.57 -2.22
N ASP A 285 20.73 5.71 -0.92
CA ASP A 285 19.68 4.99 -0.19
C ASP A 285 18.34 5.72 -0.32
N PHE A 286 17.53 5.34 -1.29
CA PHE A 286 16.24 5.98 -1.53
C PHE A 286 15.19 5.56 -0.51
N VAL A 287 14.44 6.55 -0.02
CA VAL A 287 13.34 6.33 0.92
C VAL A 287 12.12 5.78 0.18
N THR A 288 11.55 4.70 0.70
CA THR A 288 10.34 4.07 0.12
C THR A 288 9.14 4.13 1.07
N GLU A 289 9.08 3.25 2.07
CA GLU A 289 7.94 3.08 2.98
C GLU A 289 8.39 2.88 4.43
N VAL A 290 7.49 3.08 5.39
CA VAL A 290 7.73 2.85 6.83
C VAL A 290 6.89 1.68 7.29
N GLY A 291 7.52 0.54 7.57
CA GLY A 291 6.80 -0.67 7.96
C GLY A 291 5.76 -1.06 6.93
N THR A 292 4.48 -0.86 7.24
CA THR A 292 3.35 -1.09 6.32
C THR A 292 2.61 0.21 5.94
N MET A 293 3.31 1.36 5.97
CA MET A 293 2.79 2.70 5.72
C MET A 293 3.60 3.40 4.61
N ASN A 294 2.97 4.29 3.86
CA ASN A 294 3.71 5.20 2.98
C ASN A 294 4.38 6.30 3.84
N LEU A 295 5.57 6.78 3.44
CA LEU A 295 6.26 7.86 4.14
C LEU A 295 6.02 9.22 3.50
N PHE A 296 5.81 10.23 4.33
CA PHE A 296 5.89 11.64 3.97
C PHE A 296 6.98 12.34 4.79
N ALA A 297 7.68 13.28 4.17
CA ALA A 297 8.55 14.23 4.83
C ALA A 297 8.14 15.66 4.49
N CYS A 298 8.18 16.53 5.48
CA CYS A 298 7.94 17.96 5.36
C CYS A 298 9.27 18.68 5.52
N LEU A 299 9.70 19.43 4.51
CA LEU A 299 10.98 20.11 4.54
C LEU A 299 10.87 21.55 4.02
N VAL A 300 11.82 22.40 4.37
CA VAL A 300 12.03 23.69 3.74
C VAL A 300 13.10 23.51 2.66
N GLY A 301 12.75 23.86 1.43
CA GLY A 301 13.68 23.90 0.31
C GLY A 301 14.76 24.97 0.54
N ARG A 302 15.87 24.87 -0.19
CA ARG A 302 16.94 25.89 -0.11
C ARG A 302 16.51 27.25 -0.67
N ASP A 303 15.42 27.27 -1.43
CA ASP A 303 14.70 28.45 -1.90
C ASP A 303 13.74 29.04 -0.83
N GLY A 304 13.65 28.43 0.35
CA GLY A 304 12.76 28.84 1.44
C GLY A 304 11.33 28.32 1.31
N VAL A 305 11.00 27.56 0.27
CA VAL A 305 9.64 27.05 0.03
C VAL A 305 9.40 25.79 0.84
N LYS A 306 8.27 25.70 1.55
CA LYS A 306 7.89 24.47 2.27
C LYS A 306 7.43 23.40 1.28
N GLU A 307 7.91 22.19 1.43
CA GLU A 307 7.61 21.04 0.56
C GLU A 307 7.12 19.85 1.40
N LEU A 308 5.97 19.30 1.01
CA LEU A 308 5.53 17.97 1.42
C LEU A 308 5.96 16.97 0.34
N VAL A 309 6.87 16.06 0.67
CA VAL A 309 7.42 15.06 -0.26
C VAL A 309 7.06 13.63 0.14
N THR A 310 6.75 12.80 -0.85
CA THR A 310 6.56 11.34 -0.72
C THR A 310 7.17 10.63 -1.93
N ALA A 311 7.55 9.36 -1.75
CA ALA A 311 8.09 8.54 -2.83
C ALA A 311 7.06 8.39 -3.98
N PRO A 312 7.49 8.33 -5.25
CA PRO A 312 6.59 8.22 -6.39
C PRO A 312 6.06 6.79 -6.53
N LEU A 313 4.96 6.62 -7.27
CA LEU A 313 4.41 5.30 -7.57
C LEU A 313 5.15 4.67 -8.76
N ASP A 314 6.28 4.03 -8.50
CA ASP A 314 7.15 3.41 -9.51
C ASP A 314 7.02 1.88 -9.60
N GLY A 315 6.06 1.29 -8.88
CA GLY A 315 5.84 -0.15 -8.76
C GLY A 315 6.44 -0.79 -7.50
N THR A 316 7.29 -0.07 -6.76
CA THR A 316 7.87 -0.52 -5.49
C THR A 316 7.13 0.01 -4.26
N ILE A 317 6.26 1.01 -4.44
CA ILE A 317 5.46 1.64 -3.38
C ILE A 317 4.02 1.13 -3.45
N LEU A 318 3.42 0.77 -2.30
CA LEU A 318 2.01 0.43 -2.27
C LEU A 318 1.17 1.70 -2.45
N GLU A 319 0.17 1.62 -3.32
CA GLU A 319 -0.73 2.75 -3.61
C GLU A 319 -1.71 2.97 -2.46
N GLY A 320 -1.26 3.60 -1.38
CA GLY A 320 -2.04 3.86 -0.17
C GLY A 320 -3.24 4.78 -0.43
N VAL A 321 -4.45 4.35 -0.03
CA VAL A 321 -5.65 5.20 -0.06
C VAL A 321 -5.47 6.45 0.80
N VAL A 322 -4.84 6.30 1.98
CA VAL A 322 -4.52 7.44 2.85
C VAL A 322 -3.44 8.34 2.24
N ARG A 323 -2.39 7.77 1.62
CA ARG A 323 -1.39 8.54 0.87
C ARG A 323 -2.04 9.40 -0.23
N ASP A 324 -2.91 8.80 -1.03
CA ASP A 324 -3.65 9.49 -2.09
C ASP A 324 -4.53 10.61 -1.52
N SER A 325 -5.23 10.35 -0.41
CA SER A 325 -6.03 11.36 0.28
C SER A 325 -5.20 12.53 0.83
N ILE A 326 -4.04 12.24 1.44
CA ILE A 326 -3.11 13.28 1.93
C ILE A 326 -2.64 14.15 0.77
N LEU A 327 -2.23 13.55 -0.34
CA LEU A 327 -1.80 14.31 -1.52
C LEU A 327 -2.92 15.17 -2.11
N GLY A 328 -4.14 14.65 -2.18
CA GLY A 328 -5.31 15.41 -2.64
C GLY A 328 -5.59 16.62 -1.75
N LEU A 329 -5.70 16.41 -0.45
CA LEU A 329 -5.98 17.47 0.52
C LEU A 329 -4.82 18.46 0.65
N ALA A 330 -3.57 18.01 0.57
CA ALA A 330 -2.41 18.90 0.58
C ALA A 330 -2.38 19.79 -0.68
N LYS A 331 -2.71 19.24 -1.85
CA LYS A 331 -2.84 20.04 -3.08
C LYS A 331 -3.96 21.07 -2.98
N GLU A 332 -5.08 20.71 -2.35
CA GLU A 332 -6.21 21.61 -2.13
C GLU A 332 -5.90 22.71 -1.10
N ARG A 333 -5.26 22.35 0.03
CA ARG A 333 -5.20 23.20 1.23
C ARG A 333 -3.82 23.81 1.49
N LEU A 334 -2.75 23.08 1.23
CA LEU A 334 -1.38 23.59 1.46
C LEU A 334 -0.83 24.39 0.29
N VAL A 335 -1.15 24.03 -0.96
CA VAL A 335 -0.64 24.77 -2.14
C VAL A 335 -1.09 26.24 -2.13
N PRO A 336 -2.35 26.60 -1.79
CA PRO A 336 -2.74 28.00 -1.61
C PRO A 336 -1.98 28.73 -0.49
N GLU A 337 -1.44 28.01 0.50
CA GLU A 337 -0.57 28.55 1.55
C GLU A 337 0.90 28.70 1.10
N GLY A 338 1.20 28.42 -0.17
CA GLY A 338 2.54 28.52 -0.74
C GLY A 338 3.40 27.25 -0.57
N TRP A 339 2.80 26.12 -0.22
CA TRP A 339 3.53 24.85 -0.17
C TRP A 339 3.69 24.21 -1.56
N LYS A 340 4.79 23.48 -1.72
CA LYS A 340 4.98 22.52 -2.79
C LYS A 340 4.55 21.12 -2.32
N VAL A 341 3.88 20.36 -3.19
CA VAL A 341 3.52 18.96 -2.94
C VAL A 341 4.15 18.10 -4.03
N SER A 342 5.07 17.21 -3.64
CA SER A 342 5.96 16.51 -4.56
C SER A 342 5.91 15.00 -4.40
N GLU A 343 5.66 14.31 -5.50
CA GLU A 343 5.85 12.87 -5.64
C GLU A 343 7.18 12.64 -6.39
N ARG A 344 8.28 12.54 -5.64
CA ARG A 344 9.63 12.39 -6.20
C ARG A 344 10.48 11.44 -5.36
N ARG A 345 11.53 10.91 -5.97
CA ARG A 345 12.56 10.19 -5.21
C ARG A 345 13.27 11.17 -4.28
N PHE A 346 13.60 10.71 -3.09
CA PHE A 346 14.47 11.38 -2.12
C PHE A 346 15.21 10.31 -1.33
N HIS A 347 16.38 10.65 -0.82
CA HIS A 347 17.29 9.70 -0.21
C HIS A 347 17.65 10.09 1.22
N MET A 348 18.17 9.14 2.00
CA MET A 348 18.49 9.37 3.41
C MET A 348 19.48 10.52 3.63
N ARG A 349 20.45 10.71 2.73
CA ARG A 349 21.36 11.86 2.80
C ARG A 349 20.63 13.21 2.73
N GLU A 350 19.60 13.34 1.90
CA GLU A 350 18.81 14.57 1.80
C GLU A 350 18.09 14.88 3.12
N LEU A 351 17.50 13.84 3.75
CA LEU A 351 16.85 13.98 5.06
C LEU A 351 17.84 14.33 6.17
N ALA A 352 19.02 13.70 6.17
CA ALA A 352 20.07 13.97 7.15
C ALA A 352 20.61 15.40 7.04
N GLU A 353 20.86 15.88 5.81
CA GLU A 353 21.27 17.26 5.54
C GLU A 353 20.17 18.27 5.92
N ALA A 354 18.92 17.98 5.57
CA ALA A 354 17.80 18.85 5.96
C ALA A 354 17.64 18.91 7.48
N ALA A 355 17.85 17.80 8.20
CA ALA A 355 17.80 17.78 9.65
C ALA A 355 18.93 18.60 10.30
N SER A 356 20.18 18.44 9.84
CA SER A 356 21.32 19.19 10.39
C SER A 356 21.24 20.70 10.11
N GLU A 357 20.61 21.09 9.01
CA GLU A 357 20.39 22.49 8.63
C GLU A 357 19.11 23.10 9.24
N GLY A 358 18.34 22.34 10.04
CA GLY A 358 17.07 22.81 10.63
C GLY A 358 15.94 23.01 9.62
N ARG A 359 16.06 22.41 8.42
CA ARG A 359 15.07 22.47 7.34
C ARG A 359 14.07 21.32 7.35
N LEU A 360 14.37 20.19 8.01
CA LEU A 360 13.44 19.08 8.17
C LEU A 360 12.40 19.42 9.24
N LEU A 361 11.15 19.65 8.83
CA LEU A 361 10.07 20.09 9.71
C LEU A 361 9.41 18.91 10.44
N GLU A 362 8.96 17.91 9.69
CA GLU A 362 8.25 16.74 10.22
C GLU A 362 8.45 15.53 9.29
N VAL A 363 8.38 14.32 9.85
CA VAL A 363 8.27 13.07 9.08
C VAL A 363 7.12 12.26 9.65
N PHE A 364 6.31 11.65 8.79
CA PHE A 364 5.21 10.79 9.24
C PHE A 364 4.91 9.65 8.25
N GLY A 365 4.46 8.52 8.80
CA GLY A 365 3.86 7.43 8.03
C GLY A 365 2.38 7.69 7.78
N SER A 366 1.81 7.11 6.72
CA SER A 366 0.37 7.12 6.43
C SER A 366 -0.16 5.75 6.05
N GLY A 367 -1.34 5.40 6.56
CA GLY A 367 -1.99 4.12 6.29
C GLY A 367 -3.27 3.93 7.09
N THR A 368 -4.19 3.08 6.63
CA THR A 368 -5.54 2.93 7.22
C THR A 368 -5.53 2.69 8.74
N ALA A 369 -4.56 1.92 9.24
CA ALA A 369 -4.54 1.52 10.64
C ALA A 369 -4.31 2.72 11.59
N ALA A 370 -3.32 3.56 11.31
CA ALA A 370 -2.97 4.73 12.12
C ALA A 370 -3.54 6.06 11.59
N VAL A 371 -4.09 6.08 10.36
CA VAL A 371 -4.30 7.28 9.54
C VAL A 371 -2.95 7.95 9.23
N VAL A 372 -2.35 8.60 10.22
CA VAL A 372 -0.97 9.10 10.17
C VAL A 372 -0.21 8.67 11.41
N SER A 373 1.11 8.53 11.30
CA SER A 373 1.99 8.15 12.40
C SER A 373 3.21 9.07 12.44
N PRO A 374 3.32 9.99 13.42
CA PRO A 374 4.45 10.91 13.51
C PRO A 374 5.75 10.14 13.77
N VAL A 375 6.86 10.62 13.22
CA VAL A 375 8.19 10.03 13.40
C VAL A 375 9.05 11.01 14.19
N ARG A 376 9.66 10.53 15.28
CA ARG A 376 10.59 11.32 16.09
C ARG A 376 12.00 11.27 15.55
N SER A 377 12.44 10.08 15.14
CA SER A 377 13.82 9.86 14.74
C SER A 377 13.99 8.68 13.81
N ILE A 378 15.04 8.75 12.98
CA ILE A 378 15.47 7.67 12.09
C ILE A 378 16.91 7.29 12.43
N GLY A 379 17.15 6.04 12.83
CA GLY A 379 18.49 5.48 12.94
C GLY A 379 19.03 5.11 11.56
N TYR A 380 20.16 5.70 11.16
CA TYR A 380 20.77 5.49 9.85
C TYR A 380 22.31 5.54 9.95
N GLN A 381 22.97 4.47 9.49
CA GLN A 381 24.44 4.33 9.49
C GLN A 381 25.12 4.69 10.83
N GLY A 382 24.52 4.24 11.94
CA GLY A 382 25.03 4.49 13.30
C GLY A 382 24.69 5.87 13.88
N ASN A 383 24.03 6.73 13.11
CA ASN A 383 23.57 8.04 13.56
C ASN A 383 22.06 8.04 13.82
N LEU A 384 21.61 8.90 14.73
CA LEU A 384 20.19 9.13 14.99
C LEU A 384 19.79 10.49 14.41
N ILE A 385 19.00 10.48 13.34
CA ILE A 385 18.50 11.68 12.67
C ILE A 385 17.20 12.11 13.34
N GLY A 386 17.15 13.35 13.86
CA GLY A 386 15.92 13.93 14.41
C GLY A 386 14.97 14.39 13.30
N CYS A 387 13.67 14.09 13.44
CA CYS A 387 12.66 14.36 12.42
C CYS A 387 11.84 15.64 12.67
N GLY A 388 12.47 16.66 13.27
CA GLY A 388 11.91 17.99 13.45
C GLY A 388 10.92 18.17 14.61
N LEU A 389 10.58 17.09 15.34
CA LEU A 389 9.76 17.19 16.56
C LEU A 389 10.58 17.73 17.75
N PRO A 390 10.14 18.82 18.41
CA PRO A 390 10.77 19.30 19.65
C PRO A 390 10.71 18.27 20.79
N ASP A 391 11.56 18.48 21.80
CA ASP A 391 11.55 17.67 23.02
C ASP A 391 10.19 17.78 23.72
N GLY A 392 9.64 16.63 24.12
CA GLY A 392 8.32 16.55 24.76
C GLY A 392 7.11 16.68 23.82
N VAL A 393 7.31 16.96 22.52
CA VAL A 393 6.22 17.10 21.53
C VAL A 393 6.04 15.82 20.73
N GLU A 394 4.93 15.11 20.94
CA GLU A 394 4.68 13.81 20.30
C GLU A 394 4.08 13.88 18.89
N VAL A 395 3.52 15.02 18.51
CA VAL A 395 2.88 15.21 17.20
C VAL A 395 3.14 16.64 16.74
N GLY A 396 3.69 16.78 15.54
CA GLY A 396 3.88 18.08 14.90
C GLY A 396 2.58 18.63 14.30
N GLU A 397 2.59 19.93 14.03
CA GLU A 397 1.43 20.66 13.51
C GLU A 397 0.95 20.10 12.17
N ILE A 398 1.86 19.81 11.24
CA ILE A 398 1.54 19.37 9.88
C ILE A 398 0.93 17.97 9.92
N THR A 399 1.55 17.05 10.66
CA THR A 399 1.04 15.68 10.86
C THR A 399 -0.36 15.72 11.50
N LYS A 400 -0.56 16.60 12.49
CA LYS A 400 -1.88 16.79 13.13
C LYS A 400 -2.91 17.32 12.13
N ARG A 401 -2.57 18.31 11.30
CA ARG A 401 -3.47 18.83 10.24
C ARG A 401 -3.90 17.72 9.27
N MET A 402 -2.97 16.88 8.82
CA MET A 402 -3.30 15.74 7.94
C MET A 402 -4.27 14.77 8.60
N LYS A 403 -4.06 14.46 9.89
CA LYS A 403 -4.98 13.62 10.66
C LYS A 403 -6.36 14.24 10.74
N ASP A 404 -6.44 15.50 11.16
CA ASP A 404 -7.70 16.19 11.42
C ASP A 404 -8.53 16.32 10.14
N TRP A 405 -7.92 16.61 8.99
CA TRP A 405 -8.63 16.66 7.70
C TRP A 405 -9.23 15.32 7.32
N ILE A 406 -8.46 14.24 7.45
CA ILE A 406 -8.93 12.91 7.06
C ILE A 406 -10.00 12.41 8.03
N GLU A 407 -9.79 12.57 9.34
CA GLU A 407 -10.76 12.17 10.34
C GLU A 407 -12.05 13.00 10.23
N GLY A 408 -11.97 14.29 9.94
CA GLY A 408 -13.15 15.13 9.69
C GLY A 408 -14.07 14.52 8.62
N ILE A 409 -13.49 14.01 7.53
CA ILE A 409 -14.23 13.32 6.48
C ILE A 409 -14.73 11.93 6.93
N GLN A 410 -13.88 11.16 7.62
CA GLN A 410 -14.21 9.80 8.08
C GLN A 410 -15.41 9.79 9.05
N TYR A 411 -15.45 10.74 9.98
CA TYR A 411 -16.52 10.88 10.98
C TYR A 411 -17.68 11.77 10.49
N GLY A 412 -17.67 12.23 9.23
CA GLY A 412 -18.74 13.05 8.66
C GLY A 412 -18.87 14.44 9.30
N GLU A 413 -17.81 14.95 9.92
CA GLU A 413 -17.71 16.34 10.40
C GLU A 413 -17.54 17.29 9.20
N GLU A 414 -16.90 16.81 8.14
CA GLU A 414 -16.80 17.46 6.83
C GLU A 414 -17.54 16.59 5.80
N GLU A 415 -18.58 17.15 5.16
CA GLU A 415 -19.28 16.44 4.10
C GLU A 415 -18.39 16.36 2.85
N HIS A 416 -18.09 15.14 2.39
CA HIS A 416 -17.17 14.92 1.30
C HIS A 416 -17.52 13.63 0.55
N PRO A 417 -17.37 13.56 -0.79
CA PRO A 417 -17.63 12.35 -1.60
C PRO A 417 -16.83 11.10 -1.19
N TRP A 418 -15.77 11.29 -0.40
CA TRP A 418 -14.94 10.20 0.14
C TRP A 418 -15.58 9.50 1.34
N SER A 419 -16.61 10.10 1.95
CA SER A 419 -17.36 9.55 3.07
C SER A 419 -18.65 8.91 2.56
N VAL A 420 -18.63 7.60 2.36
CA VAL A 420 -19.76 6.85 1.80
C VAL A 420 -20.63 6.37 2.95
N LYS A 421 -21.85 6.90 3.05
CA LYS A 421 -22.85 6.42 4.02
C LYS A 421 -23.22 4.96 3.72
N VAL A 422 -23.32 4.15 4.77
CA VAL A 422 -23.66 2.73 4.68
C VAL A 422 -25.11 2.56 4.31
#